data_AF-A0A177WQA2-F1
#
_entry.id   AF-A0A177WQA2-F1
#
_cell.length_a   1.000
_cell.length_b   1.000
_cell.length_c   1.000
_cell.angle_alpha   90.00
_cell.angle_beta   90.00
_cell.angle_gamma   90.00
#
_symmetry.space_group_name_H-M   'P 1'
#
loop_
_entity.id
_entity.type
_entity.pdbx_description
1 polymer ?
#
loop_
_entity_poly.entity_id
_entity_poly.type
_entity_poly.pdbx_seq_one_letter_code
_entity_poly.pdbx_strand_id
1 'polypeptide(L)'
;MDSYKGKAPLQQKQYIQRKLTDMWTVKNQSGGPTSQTGNHSTNNTTLATSAISHDSNVIMDVSNETSDSSDDSHTKVDDYSNKINLSTNDAVILPIIVAPNQLPAHASQTVFHFAKIYNYHRLSRQLDLTAKLAVAPRLDLLIDIIAANSPPLFGHNVLQEFLLKQNSNYLLKVVPFIAWLALELPTLFPHGLSKLPSGINRCITLTQLQVASLLACAFLCLFDNHQRKVNYPNINFYRIYNSQASEYCPKIQFIFHYFERVMLKKEKETLDGKITFHRSVVSKCNMPDWPAHTFTTLRKLELQFDRIEDIHGTSQADFANKYIGGGVLSSGAVQEEILFLIMPELIASCIITECLQSNETLYMIGIERYSNYSGYAQTLGWAGPHIDAVARDEHGRRKREFVAMDALKFNYRNSEFEYSQRAVSRELGKAYIAFQGSPVSTIPTSSAISTGNWGCGAFNGSLELKSLIQVMAASVASRDIIYLPFNKTEFAQDLIQILTELRLNNVSVAYLFNMISNFHRDAFSKRKSTSWSLFTYIRKALERKQLSNQF
;
A
#
# COMPACT_ATOMS: atom_id res chain seq x y z
N MET A 1 -12.44 33.85 44.47
CA MET A 1 -13.63 33.29 45.13
C MET A 1 -14.34 32.35 44.15
N ASP A 2 -14.40 31.03 44.29
CA ASP A 2 -13.48 30.12 44.99
C ASP A 2 -13.46 28.73 44.34
N SER A 3 -12.30 28.10 44.47
CA SER A 3 -11.95 26.67 44.40
C SER A 3 -13.01 25.60 44.10
N TYR A 4 -12.65 24.66 43.21
CA TYR A 4 -12.66 23.23 43.54
C TYR A 4 -11.53 22.48 42.81
N LYS A 5 -10.58 21.90 43.56
CA LYS A 5 -9.57 20.94 43.06
C LYS A 5 -9.98 19.54 43.52
N GLY A 6 -10.05 18.58 42.59
CA GLY A 6 -10.34 17.16 42.87
C GLY A 6 -9.33 16.23 42.16
N LYS A 7 -8.84 15.20 42.85
CA LYS A 7 -7.71 14.35 42.41
C LYS A 7 -8.17 13.09 41.66
N ALA A 8 -7.51 12.74 40.56
CA ALA A 8 -7.21 11.35 40.18
C ALA A 8 -6.12 11.29 39.08
N PRO A 9 -4.94 10.71 39.35
CA PRO A 9 -4.48 9.61 38.48
C PRO A 9 -3.66 8.57 39.26
N LEU A 10 -4.32 7.55 39.82
CA LEU A 10 -3.65 6.44 40.54
C LEU A 10 -4.11 5.04 40.09
N GLN A 11 -5.30 4.91 39.50
CA GLN A 11 -5.81 3.62 39.01
C GLN A 11 -5.15 3.13 37.70
N GLN A 12 -4.62 4.04 36.87
CA GLN A 12 -4.04 3.69 35.57
C GLN A 12 -2.65 3.01 35.68
N LYS A 13 -1.89 3.29 36.74
CA LYS A 13 -0.59 2.61 37.01
C LYS A 13 -0.79 1.15 37.46
N GLN A 14 -1.80 0.87 38.29
CA GLN A 14 -2.05 -0.47 38.81
C GLN A 14 -2.59 -1.43 37.72
N TYR A 15 -3.30 -0.91 36.71
CA TYR A 15 -3.73 -1.72 35.56
C TYR A 15 -2.56 -2.20 34.68
N ILE A 16 -1.58 -1.32 34.44
CA ILE A 16 -0.36 -1.65 33.66
C ILE A 16 0.49 -2.70 34.38
N GLN A 17 0.61 -2.59 35.72
CA GLN A 17 1.48 -3.46 36.51
C GLN A 17 0.97 -4.91 36.58
N ARG A 18 -0.36 -5.15 36.55
CA ARG A 18 -0.93 -6.51 36.48
C ARG A 18 -0.64 -7.23 35.16
N LYS A 19 -0.77 -6.54 34.01
CA LYS A 19 -0.50 -7.17 32.69
C LYS A 19 0.96 -7.57 32.48
N LEU A 20 1.91 -6.98 33.21
CA LEU A 20 3.32 -7.35 33.13
C LEU A 20 3.64 -8.66 33.86
N THR A 21 2.85 -9.05 34.86
CA THR A 21 3.08 -10.30 35.62
C THR A 21 2.59 -11.53 34.85
N ASP A 22 1.43 -11.45 34.21
CA ASP A 22 0.80 -12.59 33.51
C ASP A 22 1.53 -13.02 32.24
N MET A 23 2.40 -12.17 31.67
CA MET A 23 3.22 -12.50 30.49
C MET A 23 4.51 -13.26 30.82
N TRP A 24 4.90 -13.38 32.09
CA TRP A 24 6.21 -13.93 32.48
C TRP A 24 6.17 -15.44 32.81
N THR A 25 5.00 -16.02 33.05
CA THR A 25 4.84 -17.41 33.52
C THR A 25 4.76 -18.47 32.42
N VAL A 26 4.63 -18.09 31.15
CA VAL A 26 4.38 -19.03 30.03
C VAL A 26 5.67 -19.53 29.34
N LYS A 27 6.86 -19.06 29.75
CA LYS A 27 8.12 -19.27 28.97
C LYS A 27 9.07 -20.38 29.45
N ASN A 28 8.72 -21.16 30.48
CA ASN A 28 9.58 -22.21 31.05
C ASN A 28 8.97 -23.62 30.96
N GLN A 29 9.04 -24.20 29.76
CA GLN A 29 8.98 -25.63 29.38
C GLN A 29 8.97 -25.65 27.84
N SER A 30 9.78 -26.42 27.08
CA SER A 30 10.66 -27.56 27.38
C SER A 30 11.87 -27.59 26.40
N GLY A 31 12.93 -28.34 26.73
CA GLY A 31 14.14 -28.49 25.89
C GLY A 31 14.08 -29.62 24.84
N GLY A 32 15.05 -29.65 23.91
CA GLY A 32 15.27 -30.72 22.91
C GLY A 32 16.05 -31.93 23.47
N PRO A 33 17.03 -32.56 22.76
CA PRO A 33 17.50 -32.43 21.35
C PRO A 33 17.23 -33.74 20.54
N THR A 34 17.57 -33.93 19.25
CA THR A 34 18.86 -34.34 18.61
C THR A 34 18.57 -34.73 17.11
N SER A 35 19.48 -35.17 16.22
CA SER A 35 20.85 -34.74 15.81
C SER A 35 21.33 -35.51 14.56
N GLN A 36 22.03 -34.88 13.59
CA GLN A 36 22.83 -35.51 12.49
C GLN A 36 22.03 -36.30 11.41
N THR A 37 22.44 -36.61 10.16
CA THR A 37 23.54 -36.30 9.18
C THR A 37 22.88 -36.01 7.80
N GLY A 38 23.50 -35.72 6.63
CA GLY A 38 24.89 -35.40 6.22
C GLY A 38 25.13 -35.57 4.68
N ASN A 39 26.29 -35.08 4.20
CA ASN A 39 27.03 -35.42 2.95
C ASN A 39 26.50 -35.18 1.50
N HIS A 40 27.29 -34.36 0.78
CA HIS A 40 27.82 -34.50 -0.60
C HIS A 40 26.94 -34.62 -1.86
N SER A 41 27.00 -33.60 -2.73
CA SER A 41 27.75 -33.59 -4.03
C SER A 41 27.32 -32.35 -4.85
N THR A 42 28.18 -31.37 -5.15
CA THR A 42 29.14 -31.29 -6.27
C THR A 42 28.62 -31.78 -7.63
N ASN A 43 28.36 -30.83 -8.54
CA ASN A 43 28.89 -30.90 -9.90
C ASN A 43 29.00 -29.49 -10.51
N ASN A 44 30.16 -29.21 -11.10
CA ASN A 44 30.42 -28.02 -11.92
C ASN A 44 30.13 -28.37 -13.40
N THR A 45 29.57 -27.42 -14.15
CA THR A 45 29.88 -27.31 -15.57
C THR A 45 29.91 -25.84 -15.99
N THR A 46 30.81 -25.53 -16.91
CA THR A 46 31.30 -24.19 -17.23
C THR A 46 31.05 -23.85 -18.70
N LEU A 47 30.98 -22.53 -19.00
CA LEU A 47 31.15 -21.94 -20.34
C LEU A 47 29.99 -22.22 -21.35
N ALA A 48 29.69 -21.38 -22.35
CA ALA A 48 30.36 -20.15 -22.80
C ALA A 48 29.37 -19.08 -23.30
N THR A 49 29.92 -17.87 -23.47
CA THR A 49 29.36 -16.67 -24.09
C THR A 49 28.98 -16.79 -25.57
N SER A 50 27.99 -16.00 -26.00
CA SER A 50 28.11 -15.21 -27.23
C SER A 50 27.33 -13.89 -27.12
N ALA A 51 27.85 -12.84 -27.76
CA ALA A 51 27.25 -11.50 -27.79
C ALA A 51 27.09 -11.07 -29.25
N ILE A 52 25.97 -10.42 -29.58
CA ILE A 52 25.79 -9.71 -30.86
C ILE A 52 25.13 -8.37 -30.56
N SER A 53 25.77 -7.30 -31.04
CA SER A 53 25.31 -5.91 -31.01
C SER A 53 24.50 -5.58 -32.27
N HIS A 54 23.60 -4.60 -32.18
CA HIS A 54 23.29 -3.74 -33.32
C HIS A 54 22.79 -2.36 -32.86
N ASP A 55 23.56 -1.33 -33.19
CA ASP A 55 23.14 0.07 -33.15
C ASP A 55 22.24 0.40 -34.35
N SER A 56 21.40 1.42 -34.20
CA SER A 56 20.84 2.23 -35.29
C SER A 56 20.45 3.61 -34.77
N ASN A 57 21.22 4.63 -35.13
CA ASN A 57 20.89 6.03 -34.84
C ASN A 57 19.75 6.52 -35.75
N VAL A 58 18.86 7.37 -35.21
CA VAL A 58 18.06 8.31 -36.01
C VAL A 58 18.17 9.69 -35.37
N ILE A 59 18.27 10.72 -36.21
CA ILE A 59 18.73 12.08 -35.86
C ILE A 59 17.57 12.98 -35.41
N MET A 60 17.95 14.02 -34.67
CA MET A 60 17.12 15.08 -34.08
C MET A 60 16.18 15.79 -35.07
N ASP A 61 15.13 16.39 -34.51
CA ASP A 61 14.70 17.72 -34.93
C ASP A 61 14.44 18.59 -33.70
N VAL A 62 14.87 19.85 -33.74
CA VAL A 62 14.85 20.78 -32.58
C VAL A 62 14.18 22.09 -33.00
N SER A 63 13.07 22.42 -32.34
CA SER A 63 12.43 23.73 -32.44
C SER A 63 12.49 24.45 -31.09
N ASN A 64 13.21 25.57 -31.06
CA ASN A 64 13.25 26.48 -29.91
C ASN A 64 11.96 27.29 -29.82
N GLU A 65 11.33 27.34 -28.65
CA GLU A 65 10.56 28.50 -28.21
C GLU A 65 11.03 28.91 -26.82
N THR A 66 11.43 30.17 -26.68
CA THR A 66 11.88 30.81 -25.44
C THR A 66 10.75 31.64 -24.86
N SER A 67 10.39 31.41 -23.60
CA SER A 67 9.64 32.39 -22.80
C SER A 67 10.07 32.32 -21.32
N ASP A 68 10.74 33.38 -20.87
CA ASP A 68 10.96 33.64 -19.45
C ASP A 68 9.64 34.05 -18.79
N SER A 69 9.27 33.42 -17.67
CA SER A 69 8.83 34.12 -16.45
C SER A 69 8.55 33.12 -15.32
N SER A 70 9.01 33.47 -14.12
CA SER A 70 8.76 32.73 -12.88
C SER A 70 7.37 32.99 -12.31
N ASP A 71 6.59 31.94 -12.01
CA ASP A 71 5.91 31.78 -10.70
C ASP A 71 5.24 30.39 -10.55
N ASP A 72 5.18 29.91 -9.32
CA ASP A 72 4.52 28.69 -8.80
C ASP A 72 4.38 27.46 -9.71
N SER A 73 5.34 26.53 -9.59
CA SER A 73 5.24 25.16 -10.10
C SER A 73 4.34 24.26 -9.24
N HIS A 74 3.10 24.69 -8.99
CA HIS A 74 2.02 23.75 -8.71
C HIS A 74 1.80 22.88 -9.95
N THR A 75 2.49 21.74 -10.02
CA THR A 75 2.32 20.74 -11.07
C THR A 75 0.86 20.33 -11.15
N LYS A 76 0.17 20.85 -12.16
CA LYS A 76 -1.25 20.59 -12.40
C LYS A 76 -1.45 19.10 -12.58
N VAL A 77 -2.09 18.46 -11.60
CA VAL A 77 -2.42 17.04 -11.66
C VAL A 77 -3.61 16.88 -12.59
N ASP A 78 -3.42 16.14 -13.69
CA ASP A 78 -4.49 15.90 -14.64
C ASP A 78 -5.57 14.99 -14.04
N ASP A 79 -6.80 15.49 -13.98
CA ASP A 79 -7.98 14.72 -13.61
C ASP A 79 -8.49 13.89 -14.79
N TYR A 80 -8.46 12.56 -14.62
CA TYR A 80 -8.91 11.57 -15.59
C TYR A 80 -10.21 10.86 -15.18
N SER A 81 -10.93 11.35 -14.17
CA SER A 81 -12.19 10.76 -13.64
C SER A 81 -13.25 10.52 -14.72
N ASN A 82 -13.45 11.52 -15.58
CA ASN A 82 -14.51 11.53 -16.60
C ASN A 82 -13.94 11.61 -18.03
N LYS A 83 -12.71 11.12 -18.25
CA LYS A 83 -12.04 11.24 -19.55
C LYS A 83 -12.71 10.31 -20.58
N ILE A 84 -13.28 10.92 -21.63
CA ILE A 84 -13.84 10.21 -22.79
C ILE A 84 -12.75 9.86 -23.82
N ASN A 85 -13.06 8.94 -24.74
CA ASN A 85 -12.19 8.53 -25.85
C ASN A 85 -10.79 8.07 -25.40
N LEU A 86 -10.74 7.28 -24.32
CA LEU A 86 -9.51 6.71 -23.78
C LEU A 86 -8.82 5.79 -24.79
N SER A 87 -7.49 5.91 -24.88
CA SER A 87 -6.66 4.95 -25.61
C SER A 87 -6.70 3.57 -24.92
N THR A 88 -6.35 2.50 -25.64
CA THR A 88 -6.19 1.16 -25.06
C THR A 88 -5.10 1.08 -23.97
N ASN A 89 -4.12 1.99 -24.02
CA ASN A 89 -3.11 2.13 -22.97
C ASN A 89 -3.68 2.84 -21.73
N ASP A 90 -4.57 3.83 -21.90
CA ASP A 90 -5.17 4.60 -20.81
C ASP A 90 -6.44 3.98 -20.20
N ALA A 91 -7.15 3.08 -20.88
CA ALA A 91 -8.39 2.47 -20.39
C ALA A 91 -8.16 1.16 -19.61
N VAL A 92 -8.79 1.01 -18.44
CA VAL A 92 -8.94 -0.28 -17.74
C VAL A 92 -9.83 -1.19 -18.58
N ILE A 93 -9.41 -2.45 -18.73
CA ILE A 93 -10.25 -3.48 -19.36
C ILE A 93 -11.28 -3.92 -18.32
N LEU A 94 -12.47 -3.34 -18.39
CA LEU A 94 -13.64 -3.75 -17.61
C LEU A 94 -14.20 -5.07 -18.18
N PRO A 95 -14.84 -5.92 -17.35
CA PRO A 95 -15.70 -6.98 -17.87
C PRO A 95 -16.92 -6.31 -18.53
N ILE A 96 -16.94 -6.24 -19.85
CA ILE A 96 -17.98 -5.49 -20.58
C ILE A 96 -19.31 -6.23 -20.48
N ILE A 97 -20.23 -5.68 -19.69
CA ILE A 97 -21.58 -6.19 -19.46
C ILE A 97 -22.56 -5.60 -20.48
N VAL A 98 -22.26 -5.73 -21.78
CA VAL A 98 -23.09 -5.09 -22.81
C VAL A 98 -23.37 -6.02 -24.00
N ALA A 99 -24.61 -5.94 -24.48
CA ALA A 99 -25.10 -6.59 -25.70
C ALA A 99 -24.21 -6.28 -26.91
N PRO A 100 -24.17 -7.15 -27.94
CA PRO A 100 -23.08 -7.16 -28.92
C PRO A 100 -23.05 -5.92 -29.82
N ASN A 101 -24.14 -5.15 -29.86
CA ASN A 101 -24.31 -3.95 -30.68
C ASN A 101 -24.03 -2.63 -29.92
N GLN A 102 -23.63 -2.71 -28.64
CA GLN A 102 -23.35 -1.55 -27.78
C GLN A 102 -21.98 -1.70 -27.07
N LEU A 103 -20.98 -2.23 -27.78
CA LEU A 103 -19.59 -2.18 -27.31
C LEU A 103 -19.22 -0.72 -26.97
N PRO A 104 -18.85 -0.40 -25.72
CA PRO A 104 -18.48 0.96 -25.36
C PRO A 104 -17.23 1.37 -26.13
N ALA A 105 -17.05 2.67 -26.39
CA ALA A 105 -16.09 3.17 -27.38
C ALA A 105 -14.60 2.82 -27.15
N HIS A 106 -14.24 2.33 -25.96
CA HIS A 106 -12.90 1.81 -25.65
C HIS A 106 -12.68 0.34 -26.08
N ALA A 107 -13.75 -0.41 -26.39
CA ALA A 107 -13.72 -1.84 -26.74
C ALA A 107 -13.68 -2.12 -28.25
N SER A 108 -13.89 -1.08 -29.07
CA SER A 108 -13.84 -1.12 -30.54
C SER A 108 -12.41 -1.08 -31.10
N GLN A 109 -11.40 -0.76 -30.29
CA GLN A 109 -10.00 -0.66 -30.71
C GLN A 109 -9.09 -1.78 -30.17
N THR A 110 -9.61 -2.72 -29.37
CA THR A 110 -8.87 -3.92 -28.97
C THR A 110 -8.86 -4.96 -30.11
N VAL A 111 -7.66 -5.16 -30.67
CA VAL A 111 -7.27 -6.01 -31.80
C VAL A 111 -8.20 -7.20 -32.10
N PHE A 112 -8.63 -7.31 -33.37
CA PHE A 112 -9.48 -8.37 -33.88
C PHE A 112 -8.75 -9.73 -33.92
N HIS A 113 -9.23 -10.70 -33.13
CA HIS A 113 -8.77 -12.10 -33.19
C HIS A 113 -9.82 -13.10 -32.70
N PHE A 114 -9.73 -14.36 -33.15
CA PHE A 114 -10.72 -15.43 -32.89
C PHE A 114 -11.04 -15.67 -31.40
N ALA A 115 -10.11 -15.38 -30.49
CA ALA A 115 -10.33 -15.45 -29.04
C ALA A 115 -11.51 -14.58 -28.55
N LYS A 116 -11.90 -13.54 -29.30
CA LYS A 116 -13.00 -12.62 -28.97
C LYS A 116 -14.36 -13.31 -28.94
N ILE A 117 -14.62 -14.32 -29.78
CA ILE A 117 -15.90 -15.05 -29.82
C ILE A 117 -16.07 -15.91 -28.56
N TYR A 118 -15.05 -16.68 -28.20
CA TYR A 118 -15.06 -17.51 -26.98
C TYR A 118 -15.22 -16.64 -25.72
N ASN A 119 -14.44 -15.55 -25.62
CA ASN A 119 -14.57 -14.61 -24.51
C ASN A 119 -15.94 -13.91 -24.47
N TYR A 120 -16.51 -13.54 -25.62
CA TYR A 120 -17.85 -12.95 -25.67
C TYR A 120 -18.94 -13.91 -25.18
N HIS A 121 -18.96 -15.16 -25.68
CA HIS A 121 -19.92 -16.17 -25.20
C HIS A 121 -19.71 -16.53 -23.72
N ARG A 122 -18.45 -16.58 -23.25
CA ARG A 122 -18.13 -16.72 -21.82
C ARG A 122 -18.74 -15.57 -21.03
N LEU A 123 -18.41 -14.31 -21.35
CA LEU A 123 -18.92 -13.15 -20.62
C LEU A 123 -20.46 -13.13 -20.65
N SER A 124 -21.09 -13.24 -21.83
CA SER A 124 -22.56 -13.27 -21.96
C SER A 124 -23.21 -14.33 -21.07
N ARG A 125 -22.66 -15.55 -21.03
CA ARG A 125 -23.16 -16.60 -20.11
C ARG A 125 -22.96 -16.22 -18.64
N GLN A 126 -21.84 -15.58 -18.28
CA GLN A 126 -21.63 -15.10 -16.91
C GLN A 126 -22.62 -13.98 -16.53
N LEU A 127 -23.06 -13.15 -17.48
CA LEU A 127 -24.12 -12.16 -17.24
C LEU A 127 -25.44 -12.83 -16.91
N ASP A 128 -25.87 -13.82 -17.70
CA ASP A 128 -27.11 -14.56 -17.45
C ASP A 128 -27.10 -15.26 -16.09
N LEU A 129 -25.95 -15.82 -15.69
CA LEU A 129 -25.78 -16.44 -14.38
C LEU A 129 -25.76 -15.39 -13.25
N THR A 130 -25.13 -14.24 -13.45
CA THR A 130 -25.11 -13.13 -12.47
C THR A 130 -26.50 -12.51 -12.29
N ALA A 131 -27.26 -12.32 -13.36
CA ALA A 131 -28.65 -11.87 -13.32
C ALA A 131 -29.55 -12.87 -12.59
N LYS A 132 -29.37 -14.18 -12.82
CA LYS A 132 -30.05 -15.23 -12.04
C LYS A 132 -29.66 -15.18 -10.56
N LEU A 133 -28.37 -14.95 -10.24
CA LEU A 133 -27.89 -14.84 -8.87
C LEU A 133 -28.48 -13.61 -8.14
N ALA A 134 -28.70 -12.50 -8.86
CA ALA A 134 -29.31 -11.29 -8.31
C ALA A 134 -30.80 -11.46 -7.94
N VAL A 135 -31.53 -12.32 -8.65
CA VAL A 135 -32.99 -12.53 -8.44
C VAL A 135 -33.28 -13.78 -7.59
N ALA A 136 -32.54 -14.86 -7.79
CA ALA A 136 -32.71 -16.15 -7.14
C ALA A 136 -31.34 -16.64 -6.62
N PRO A 137 -30.84 -16.07 -5.50
CA PRO A 137 -29.52 -16.41 -4.98
C PRO A 137 -29.48 -17.86 -4.49
N ARG A 138 -28.51 -18.63 -5.00
CA ARG A 138 -28.24 -20.00 -4.57
C ARG A 138 -26.73 -20.20 -4.42
N LEU A 139 -26.33 -20.99 -3.44
CA LEU A 139 -24.91 -21.17 -3.11
C LEU A 139 -24.14 -21.87 -4.23
N ASP A 140 -24.71 -22.90 -4.83
CA ASP A 140 -24.15 -23.59 -6.00
C ASP A 140 -23.95 -22.62 -7.18
N LEU A 141 -24.96 -21.79 -7.49
CA LEU A 141 -24.87 -20.80 -8.56
C LEU A 141 -23.74 -19.78 -8.34
N LEU A 142 -23.54 -19.31 -7.10
CA LEU A 142 -22.42 -18.42 -6.77
C LEU A 142 -21.07 -19.11 -6.98
N ILE A 143 -20.93 -20.35 -6.51
CA ILE A 143 -19.69 -21.11 -6.64
C ILE A 143 -19.40 -21.44 -8.13
N ASP A 144 -20.42 -21.78 -8.92
CA ASP A 144 -20.29 -22.03 -10.36
C ASP A 144 -19.79 -20.80 -11.14
N ILE A 145 -20.32 -19.60 -10.83
CA ILE A 145 -19.86 -18.33 -11.43
C ILE A 145 -18.38 -18.08 -11.09
N ILE A 146 -18.01 -18.24 -9.82
CA ILE A 146 -16.63 -18.03 -9.38
C ILE A 146 -15.69 -19.07 -10.01
N ALA A 147 -16.08 -20.34 -10.03
CA ALA A 147 -15.29 -21.43 -10.61
C ALA A 147 -15.07 -21.26 -12.11
N ALA A 148 -16.11 -20.88 -12.87
CA ALA A 148 -16.02 -20.65 -14.31
C ALA A 148 -15.09 -19.48 -14.70
N ASN A 149 -14.68 -18.64 -13.75
CA ASN A 149 -13.75 -17.52 -13.97
C ASN A 149 -12.45 -17.63 -13.15
N SER A 150 -12.27 -18.72 -12.39
CA SER A 150 -11.07 -19.00 -11.60
C SER A 150 -10.14 -19.98 -12.32
N PRO A 151 -8.82 -19.99 -12.04
CA PRO A 151 -7.95 -21.01 -12.60
C PRO A 151 -8.31 -22.41 -12.03
N PRO A 152 -8.31 -23.50 -12.84
CA PRO A 152 -8.90 -24.79 -12.44
C PRO A 152 -8.33 -25.47 -11.19
N LEU A 153 -7.16 -25.04 -10.71
CA LEU A 153 -6.49 -25.58 -9.51
C LEU A 153 -6.94 -24.90 -8.19
N PHE A 154 -7.89 -23.96 -8.25
CA PHE A 154 -8.38 -23.22 -7.08
C PHE A 154 -9.78 -23.70 -6.69
N GLY A 155 -9.89 -24.33 -5.52
CA GLY A 155 -11.17 -24.61 -4.87
C GLY A 155 -11.78 -23.36 -4.23
N HIS A 156 -13.05 -23.45 -3.82
CA HIS A 156 -13.81 -22.34 -3.24
C HIS A 156 -14.42 -22.68 -1.88
N ASN A 157 -13.93 -23.76 -1.27
CA ASN A 157 -14.47 -24.38 -0.06
C ASN A 157 -14.60 -23.38 1.09
N VAL A 158 -13.65 -22.44 1.24
CA VAL A 158 -13.66 -21.47 2.35
C VAL A 158 -14.82 -20.47 2.23
N LEU A 159 -15.17 -20.06 1.00
CA LEU A 159 -16.34 -19.20 0.77
C LEU A 159 -17.65 -19.96 1.02
N GLN A 160 -17.70 -21.22 0.56
CA GLN A 160 -18.85 -22.09 0.76
C GLN A 160 -19.08 -22.37 2.25
N GLU A 161 -18.04 -22.78 2.98
CA GLU A 161 -18.07 -22.98 4.43
C GLU A 161 -18.44 -21.72 5.19
N PHE A 162 -17.89 -20.55 4.81
CA PHE A 162 -18.28 -19.27 5.41
C PHE A 162 -19.79 -19.06 5.28
N LEU A 163 -20.34 -19.15 4.06
CA LEU A 163 -21.76 -18.91 3.81
C LEU A 163 -22.68 -19.96 4.48
N LEU A 164 -22.22 -21.20 4.65
CA LEU A 164 -22.94 -22.24 5.39
C LEU A 164 -22.89 -22.07 6.92
N LYS A 165 -21.80 -21.49 7.45
CA LYS A 165 -21.61 -21.22 8.89
C LYS A 165 -22.26 -19.91 9.35
N GLN A 166 -22.52 -18.96 8.43
CA GLN A 166 -23.15 -17.67 8.74
C GLN A 166 -24.70 -17.74 8.65
N ASN A 167 -25.35 -16.69 9.16
CA ASN A 167 -26.77 -16.47 8.92
C ASN A 167 -27.03 -16.33 7.40
N SER A 168 -28.13 -16.92 6.92
CA SER A 168 -28.55 -16.89 5.52
C SER A 168 -28.72 -15.47 4.94
N ASN A 169 -28.79 -14.42 5.77
CA ASN A 169 -28.79 -13.01 5.36
C ASN A 169 -27.67 -12.67 4.34
N TYR A 170 -26.45 -13.20 4.48
CA TYR A 170 -25.38 -12.94 3.50
C TYR A 170 -25.72 -13.54 2.14
N LEU A 171 -26.16 -14.81 2.08
CA LEU A 171 -26.53 -15.47 0.82
C LEU A 171 -27.81 -14.88 0.22
N LEU A 172 -28.80 -14.54 1.03
CA LEU A 172 -30.14 -14.15 0.57
C LEU A 172 -30.30 -12.64 0.32
N LYS A 173 -29.40 -11.78 0.81
CA LYS A 173 -29.45 -10.32 0.57
C LYS A 173 -28.14 -9.74 0.05
N VAL A 174 -27.00 -10.07 0.68
CA VAL A 174 -25.72 -9.43 0.32
C VAL A 174 -25.15 -9.99 -0.98
N VAL A 175 -25.23 -11.31 -1.23
CA VAL A 175 -24.86 -11.93 -2.51
C VAL A 175 -25.69 -11.41 -3.70
N PRO A 176 -27.03 -11.35 -3.67
CA PRO A 176 -27.79 -10.76 -4.79
C PRO A 176 -27.51 -9.26 -4.96
N PHE A 177 -27.24 -8.52 -3.88
CA PHE A 177 -26.79 -7.12 -3.98
C PHE A 177 -25.41 -6.99 -4.64
N ILE A 178 -24.45 -7.88 -4.35
CA ILE A 178 -23.16 -7.96 -5.06
C ILE A 178 -23.39 -8.25 -6.55
N ALA A 179 -24.29 -9.18 -6.88
CA ALA A 179 -24.63 -9.47 -8.26
C ALA A 179 -25.25 -8.26 -8.99
N TRP A 180 -26.16 -7.53 -8.34
CA TRP A 180 -26.70 -6.27 -8.84
C TRP A 180 -25.60 -5.21 -9.06
N LEU A 181 -24.74 -4.98 -8.07
CA LEU A 181 -23.61 -4.04 -8.18
C LEU A 181 -22.70 -4.36 -9.37
N ALA A 182 -22.46 -5.65 -9.65
CA ALA A 182 -21.70 -6.05 -10.82
C ALA A 182 -22.44 -5.69 -12.11
N LEU A 183 -23.73 -5.97 -12.21
CA LEU A 183 -24.56 -5.70 -13.41
C LEU A 183 -24.69 -4.19 -13.73
N GLU A 184 -24.63 -3.31 -12.73
CA GLU A 184 -24.64 -1.85 -12.93
C GLU A 184 -23.37 -1.26 -13.55
N LEU A 185 -22.30 -2.05 -13.74
CA LEU A 185 -21.00 -1.56 -14.21
C LEU A 185 -21.07 -0.72 -15.52
N PRO A 186 -21.87 -1.07 -16.56
CA PRO A 186 -21.99 -0.24 -17.76
C PRO A 186 -22.66 1.11 -17.49
N THR A 187 -23.69 1.12 -16.64
CA THR A 187 -24.41 2.34 -16.23
C THR A 187 -23.48 3.28 -15.47
N LEU A 188 -22.59 2.72 -14.64
CA LEU A 188 -21.64 3.46 -13.80
C LEU A 188 -20.36 3.89 -14.54
N PHE A 189 -20.04 3.26 -15.67
CA PHE A 189 -18.87 3.54 -16.50
C PHE A 189 -19.21 3.57 -18.01
N PRO A 190 -20.15 4.42 -18.47
CA PRO A 190 -20.62 4.43 -19.86
C PRO A 190 -19.53 4.81 -20.87
N HIS A 191 -18.48 5.51 -20.41
CA HIS A 191 -17.32 5.88 -21.21
C HIS A 191 -16.08 5.00 -20.94
N GLY A 192 -16.18 4.05 -20.00
CA GLY A 192 -15.07 3.27 -19.47
C GLY A 192 -14.44 3.87 -18.21
N LEU A 193 -13.27 3.34 -17.84
CA LEU A 193 -12.52 3.72 -16.65
C LEU A 193 -11.06 3.97 -17.02
N SER A 194 -10.52 5.12 -16.63
CA SER A 194 -9.10 5.48 -16.79
C SER A 194 -8.19 4.63 -15.91
N LYS A 195 -6.93 4.46 -16.34
CA LYS A 195 -5.81 3.93 -15.55
C LYS A 195 -4.96 5.07 -14.95
N LEU A 196 -4.21 4.70 -13.93
CA LEU A 196 -3.02 5.41 -13.45
C LEU A 196 -1.77 4.66 -13.97
N PRO A 197 -1.31 4.92 -15.21
CA PRO A 197 -0.15 4.24 -15.80
C PRO A 197 1.18 4.71 -15.18
N SER A 198 2.23 3.92 -15.34
CA SER A 198 3.58 4.31 -14.91
C SER A 198 4.12 5.49 -15.71
N GLY A 199 4.90 6.35 -15.05
CA GLY A 199 5.55 7.54 -15.61
C GLY A 199 4.67 8.79 -15.66
N ILE A 200 3.36 8.70 -15.42
CA ILE A 200 2.41 9.80 -15.59
C ILE A 200 1.85 10.26 -14.24
N ASN A 201 1.97 11.55 -13.96
CA ASN A 201 1.29 12.19 -12.83
C ASN A 201 -0.19 12.41 -13.21
N ARG A 202 -1.11 11.81 -12.46
CA ARG A 202 -2.54 11.73 -12.82
C ARG A 202 -3.40 11.44 -11.59
N CYS A 203 -4.61 11.96 -11.53
CA CYS A 203 -5.62 11.53 -10.56
C CYS A 203 -6.90 11.00 -11.20
N ILE A 204 -7.63 10.16 -10.45
CA ILE A 204 -8.94 9.61 -10.77
C ILE A 204 -9.78 9.66 -9.50
N THR A 205 -10.96 10.26 -9.58
CA THR A 205 -11.97 10.32 -8.52
C THR A 205 -13.16 9.45 -8.90
N LEU A 206 -13.52 8.51 -8.02
CA LEU A 206 -14.64 7.59 -8.17
C LEU A 206 -15.66 7.78 -7.05
N THR A 207 -16.93 7.49 -7.30
CA THR A 207 -17.95 7.41 -6.24
C THR A 207 -17.82 6.10 -5.45
N GLN A 208 -18.33 6.08 -4.21
CA GLN A 208 -18.42 4.86 -3.40
C GLN A 208 -19.21 3.74 -4.12
N LEU A 209 -20.23 4.10 -4.93
CA LEU A 209 -20.99 3.15 -5.74
C LEU A 209 -20.18 2.59 -6.92
N GLN A 210 -19.43 3.44 -7.64
CA GLN A 210 -18.51 3.00 -8.70
C GLN A 210 -17.44 2.04 -8.17
N VAL A 211 -16.85 2.36 -7.01
CA VAL A 211 -15.88 1.48 -6.32
C VAL A 211 -16.53 0.16 -5.91
N ALA A 212 -17.74 0.18 -5.34
CA ALA A 212 -18.44 -1.04 -4.96
C ALA A 212 -18.78 -1.95 -6.15
N SER A 213 -19.14 -1.38 -7.30
CA SER A 213 -19.38 -2.13 -8.55
C SER A 213 -18.11 -2.81 -9.07
N LEU A 214 -16.97 -2.10 -9.10
CA LEU A 214 -15.68 -2.67 -9.47
C LEU A 214 -15.27 -3.82 -8.52
N LEU A 215 -15.49 -3.65 -7.22
CA LEU A 215 -15.23 -4.69 -6.21
C LEU A 215 -16.18 -5.88 -6.34
N ALA A 216 -17.44 -5.67 -6.73
CA ALA A 216 -18.39 -6.75 -6.97
C ALA A 216 -17.98 -7.62 -8.16
N CYS A 217 -17.52 -7.02 -9.26
CA CYS A 217 -16.93 -7.75 -10.38
C CYS A 217 -15.68 -8.54 -9.97
N ALA A 218 -14.83 -7.97 -9.10
CA ALA A 218 -13.64 -8.62 -8.57
C ALA A 218 -13.95 -9.81 -7.64
N PHE A 219 -15.00 -9.67 -6.81
CA PHE A 219 -15.53 -10.71 -5.93
C PHE A 219 -16.06 -11.92 -6.72
N LEU A 220 -16.86 -11.66 -7.77
CA LEU A 220 -17.40 -12.66 -8.69
C LEU A 220 -16.37 -13.17 -9.73
N CYS A 221 -15.10 -12.76 -9.61
CA CYS A 221 -13.99 -13.10 -10.50
C CYS A 221 -14.18 -12.70 -11.98
N LEU A 222 -15.06 -11.75 -12.30
CA LEU A 222 -15.48 -11.45 -13.68
C LEU A 222 -14.39 -10.81 -14.55
N PHE A 223 -13.34 -10.22 -13.98
CA PHE A 223 -12.26 -9.63 -14.77
C PHE A 223 -11.46 -10.70 -15.51
N ASP A 224 -11.10 -10.46 -16.77
CA ASP A 224 -10.29 -11.41 -17.54
C ASP A 224 -8.81 -11.38 -17.12
N ASN A 225 -8.40 -12.40 -16.35
CA ASN A 225 -7.02 -12.58 -15.91
C ASN A 225 -6.02 -12.66 -17.09
N HIS A 226 -6.45 -13.10 -18.29
CA HIS A 226 -5.56 -13.25 -19.44
C HIS A 226 -5.22 -11.93 -20.14
N GLN A 227 -6.09 -10.92 -20.05
CA GLN A 227 -5.90 -9.62 -20.69
C GLN A 227 -5.11 -8.63 -19.81
N ARG A 228 -4.86 -8.99 -18.54
CA ARG A 228 -4.21 -8.13 -17.56
C ARG A 228 -2.68 -8.31 -17.66
N LYS A 229 -1.98 -7.25 -18.08
CA LYS A 229 -0.52 -7.24 -18.23
C LYS A 229 0.17 -7.57 -16.89
N VAL A 230 1.36 -8.18 -16.95
CA VAL A 230 2.18 -8.58 -15.77
C VAL A 230 2.48 -7.42 -14.80
N ASN A 231 2.41 -6.18 -15.28
CA ASN A 231 2.69 -4.97 -14.51
C ASN A 231 1.57 -4.55 -13.52
N TYR A 232 0.53 -5.37 -13.33
CA TYR A 232 -0.63 -5.06 -12.50
C TYR A 232 -0.81 -6.05 -11.33
N PRO A 233 -1.35 -5.61 -10.18
CA PRO A 233 -1.78 -6.52 -9.12
C PRO A 233 -2.83 -7.53 -9.60
N ASN A 234 -2.93 -8.69 -8.94
CA ASN A 234 -4.10 -9.57 -9.09
C ASN A 234 -5.31 -8.89 -8.42
N ILE A 235 -6.49 -9.01 -9.03
CA ILE A 235 -7.72 -8.34 -8.60
C ILE A 235 -8.90 -9.28 -8.36
N ASN A 236 -8.89 -10.50 -8.88
CA ASN A 236 -9.99 -11.44 -8.69
C ASN A 236 -9.81 -12.22 -7.38
N PHE A 237 -10.91 -12.44 -6.65
CA PHE A 237 -10.85 -12.88 -5.25
C PHE A 237 -10.64 -14.40 -5.08
N TYR A 238 -10.56 -15.17 -6.17
CA TYR A 238 -10.41 -16.64 -6.16
C TYR A 238 -9.31 -17.19 -5.23
N ARG A 239 -8.24 -16.43 -5.00
CA ARG A 239 -7.14 -16.79 -4.09
C ARG A 239 -7.51 -16.73 -2.61
N ILE A 240 -8.45 -15.87 -2.18
CA ILE A 240 -8.93 -15.88 -0.78
C ILE A 240 -9.99 -16.96 -0.52
N TYR A 241 -10.62 -17.49 -1.58
CA TYR A 241 -11.57 -18.60 -1.49
C TYR A 241 -10.90 -19.99 -1.40
N ASN A 242 -9.61 -20.08 -1.72
CA ASN A 242 -8.82 -21.32 -1.83
C ASN A 242 -7.77 -21.51 -0.71
N SER A 243 -8.09 -21.14 0.54
CA SER A 243 -7.15 -21.42 1.64
C SER A 243 -7.15 -22.91 1.98
N GLN A 244 -6.00 -23.57 1.84
CA GLN A 244 -5.78 -24.91 2.43
C GLN A 244 -5.41 -24.85 3.92
N ALA A 245 -5.26 -23.65 4.50
CA ALA A 245 -4.97 -23.46 5.91
C ALA A 245 -6.18 -22.85 6.64
N SER A 246 -6.66 -23.56 7.66
CA SER A 246 -7.76 -23.24 8.60
C SER A 246 -9.18 -23.14 8.01
N GLU A 247 -10.15 -23.61 8.79
CA GLU A 247 -11.60 -23.67 8.50
C GLU A 247 -12.31 -22.30 8.39
N TYR A 248 -11.56 -21.20 8.37
CA TYR A 248 -12.08 -19.83 8.34
C TYR A 248 -11.03 -18.83 7.85
N CYS A 249 -11.24 -18.20 6.68
CA CYS A 249 -10.42 -17.05 6.28
C CYS A 249 -11.09 -15.76 6.80
N PRO A 250 -10.49 -15.04 7.78
CA PRO A 250 -11.10 -13.84 8.36
C PRO A 250 -11.33 -12.74 7.33
N LYS A 251 -10.53 -12.71 6.25
CA LYS A 251 -10.67 -11.77 5.13
C LYS A 251 -12.07 -11.76 4.51
N ILE A 252 -12.69 -12.93 4.39
CA ILE A 252 -14.03 -13.05 3.81
C ILE A 252 -15.05 -12.26 4.65
N GLN A 253 -14.91 -12.25 5.97
CA GLN A 253 -15.77 -11.48 6.88
C GLN A 253 -15.63 -9.96 6.68
N PHE A 254 -14.40 -9.45 6.49
CA PHE A 254 -14.17 -8.03 6.18
C PHE A 254 -14.88 -7.62 4.87
N ILE A 255 -14.77 -8.45 3.83
CA ILE A 255 -15.36 -8.19 2.51
C ILE A 255 -16.88 -8.25 2.53
N PHE A 256 -17.48 -9.26 3.15
CA PHE A 256 -18.94 -9.35 3.28
C PHE A 256 -19.53 -8.21 4.11
N HIS A 257 -18.87 -7.83 5.21
CA HIS A 257 -19.30 -6.69 6.01
C HIS A 257 -19.23 -5.35 5.23
N TYR A 258 -18.24 -5.18 4.36
CA TYR A 258 -18.21 -4.03 3.44
C TYR A 258 -19.42 -4.01 2.50
N PHE A 259 -19.71 -5.10 1.79
CA PHE A 259 -20.86 -5.13 0.88
C PHE A 259 -22.20 -4.97 1.60
N GLU A 260 -22.37 -5.56 2.79
CA GLU A 260 -23.55 -5.34 3.63
C GLU A 260 -23.71 -3.85 4.00
N ARG A 261 -22.62 -3.18 4.35
CA ARG A 261 -22.63 -1.74 4.68
C ARG A 261 -22.87 -0.85 3.47
N VAL A 262 -22.40 -1.22 2.28
CA VAL A 262 -22.72 -0.53 1.02
C VAL A 262 -24.20 -0.70 0.69
N MET A 263 -24.77 -1.90 0.86
CA MET A 263 -26.20 -2.19 0.68
C MET A 263 -27.06 -1.29 1.58
N LEU A 264 -26.80 -1.31 2.90
CA LEU A 264 -27.53 -0.51 3.89
C LEU A 264 -27.41 1.01 3.65
N LYS A 265 -26.28 1.48 3.09
CA LYS A 265 -26.12 2.88 2.67
C LYS A 265 -26.92 3.20 1.41
N LYS A 266 -26.96 2.28 0.43
CA LYS A 266 -27.69 2.46 -0.83
C LYS A 266 -29.21 2.48 -0.61
N GLU A 267 -29.70 1.65 0.32
CA GLU A 267 -31.10 1.66 0.80
C GLU A 267 -31.48 2.98 1.49
N LYS A 268 -30.54 3.57 2.24
CA LYS A 268 -30.73 4.84 2.97
C LYS A 268 -30.34 6.09 2.16
N GLU A 269 -30.00 5.95 0.88
CA GLU A 269 -29.53 7.03 0.01
C GLU A 269 -28.31 7.83 0.56
N THR A 270 -27.44 7.15 1.32
CA THR A 270 -26.24 7.71 1.97
C THR A 270 -24.92 7.17 1.38
N LEU A 271 -24.97 6.62 0.17
CA LEU A 271 -23.80 6.13 -0.59
C LEU A 271 -23.29 7.21 -1.56
N ASP A 272 -23.07 8.42 -1.03
CA ASP A 272 -22.79 9.66 -1.76
C ASP A 272 -21.29 10.00 -1.88
N GLY A 273 -20.43 9.26 -1.19
CA GLY A 273 -19.03 9.62 -1.03
C GLY A 273 -18.19 9.45 -2.28
N LYS A 274 -17.04 10.12 -2.29
CA LYS A 274 -16.03 9.99 -3.33
C LYS A 274 -14.67 9.57 -2.76
N ILE A 275 -13.86 8.95 -3.60
CA ILE A 275 -12.49 8.52 -3.34
C ILE A 275 -11.63 9.03 -4.49
N THR A 276 -10.51 9.71 -4.20
CA THR A 276 -9.52 10.14 -5.19
C THR A 276 -8.24 9.30 -5.05
N PHE A 277 -7.81 8.72 -6.16
CA PHE A 277 -6.51 8.08 -6.32
C PHE A 277 -5.61 9.01 -7.14
N HIS A 278 -4.45 9.40 -6.63
CA HIS A 278 -3.49 10.27 -7.31
C HIS A 278 -2.12 9.61 -7.37
N ARG A 279 -1.67 9.23 -8.57
CA ARG A 279 -0.31 8.76 -8.81
C ARG A 279 0.59 9.98 -8.95
N SER A 280 1.43 10.21 -7.95
CA SER A 280 2.44 11.27 -7.99
C SER A 280 3.72 10.72 -8.62
N VAL A 281 4.30 11.50 -9.53
CA VAL A 281 5.55 11.16 -10.23
C VAL A 281 6.47 12.37 -10.17
N VAL A 282 7.70 12.16 -9.71
CA VAL A 282 8.74 13.19 -9.68
C VAL A 282 9.82 12.83 -10.71
N SER A 283 10.16 13.79 -11.58
CA SER A 283 11.20 13.64 -12.58
C SER A 283 12.58 13.53 -11.92
N LYS A 284 13.54 12.88 -12.58
CA LYS A 284 14.90 12.69 -12.03
C LYS A 284 15.61 14.01 -11.72
N CYS A 285 15.36 15.07 -12.49
CA CYS A 285 15.91 16.42 -12.25
C CYS A 285 15.31 17.13 -11.03
N ASN A 286 14.09 16.75 -10.60
CA ASN A 286 13.42 17.32 -9.43
C ASN A 286 13.64 16.47 -8.16
N MET A 287 14.49 15.44 -8.23
CA MET A 287 14.90 14.67 -7.06
C MET A 287 15.96 15.42 -6.26
N PRO A 288 15.89 15.45 -4.92
CA PRO A 288 16.90 16.12 -4.08
C PRO A 288 18.31 15.55 -4.29
N ASP A 289 19.29 16.45 -4.42
CA ASP A 289 20.71 16.09 -4.34
C ASP A 289 21.14 16.05 -2.87
N TRP A 290 21.06 14.88 -2.24
CA TRP A 290 21.27 14.70 -0.79
C TRP A 290 22.57 15.31 -0.24
N PRO A 291 23.73 15.24 -0.93
CA PRO A 291 24.96 15.94 -0.54
C PRO A 291 24.88 17.47 -0.57
N ALA A 292 24.01 18.08 -1.38
CA ALA A 292 23.85 19.53 -1.47
C ALA A 292 23.04 20.13 -0.30
N HIS A 293 22.31 19.32 0.46
CA HIS A 293 21.52 19.73 1.63
C HIS A 293 22.40 20.00 2.88
N THR A 294 23.41 20.84 2.73
CA THR A 294 24.40 21.19 3.77
C THR A 294 23.82 22.03 4.91
N PHE A 295 22.76 22.80 4.64
CA PHE A 295 22.08 23.68 5.61
C PHE A 295 20.72 23.15 6.10
N THR A 296 20.19 22.08 5.49
CA THR A 296 18.89 21.52 5.90
C THR A 296 19.04 20.76 7.23
N THR A 297 18.44 21.29 8.29
CA THR A 297 18.41 20.68 9.63
C THR A 297 17.38 19.56 9.76
N LEU A 298 17.61 18.60 10.65
CA LEU A 298 16.70 17.48 10.87
C LEU A 298 15.39 17.91 11.57
N ARG A 299 14.24 17.59 10.99
CA ARG A 299 12.89 17.89 11.52
C ARG A 299 12.55 17.10 12.80
N LYS A 300 11.50 17.53 13.50
CA LYS A 300 11.05 16.86 14.73
C LYS A 300 10.40 15.52 14.36
N LEU A 301 10.71 14.51 15.18
CA LEU A 301 10.00 13.24 15.22
C LEU A 301 9.34 13.12 16.60
N GLU A 302 8.04 12.82 16.61
CA GLU A 302 7.24 12.54 17.79
C GLU A 302 6.88 11.06 17.84
N LEU A 303 6.85 10.45 19.03
CA LEU A 303 6.42 9.07 19.20
C LEU A 303 4.95 9.00 19.60
N GLN A 304 4.18 8.15 18.91
CA GLN A 304 2.82 7.77 19.30
C GLN A 304 2.69 6.24 19.24
N PHE A 305 1.77 5.67 20.02
CA PHE A 305 1.67 4.21 20.25
C PHE A 305 0.32 3.61 19.83
N ASP A 306 -0.54 4.41 19.20
CA ASP A 306 -1.78 3.99 18.55
C ASP A 306 -1.47 3.24 17.24
N ARG A 307 -2.41 3.21 16.28
CA ARG A 307 -2.19 2.66 14.94
C ARG A 307 -2.19 3.77 13.89
N ILE A 308 -1.53 3.54 12.76
CA ILE A 308 -1.33 4.59 11.73
C ILE A 308 -2.68 5.11 11.23
N GLU A 309 -3.62 4.20 10.98
CA GLU A 309 -4.98 4.50 10.53
C GLU A 309 -5.84 5.27 11.54
N ASP A 310 -5.48 5.24 12.83
CA ASP A 310 -6.18 5.91 13.92
C ASP A 310 -5.65 7.36 14.13
N ILE A 311 -4.50 7.75 13.54
CA ILE A 311 -3.98 9.12 13.63
C ILE A 311 -4.64 10.03 12.59
N HIS A 312 -5.53 10.91 13.00
CA HIS A 312 -6.28 11.80 12.10
C HIS A 312 -5.54 13.13 11.79
N GLY A 313 -5.87 13.76 10.66
CA GLY A 313 -5.34 15.08 10.27
C GLY A 313 -3.94 15.07 9.64
N THR A 314 -3.36 13.89 9.42
CA THR A 314 -2.03 13.66 8.84
C THR A 314 -2.11 12.94 7.50
N SER A 315 -1.00 12.93 6.75
CA SER A 315 -0.81 11.95 5.67
C SER A 315 -0.37 10.63 6.29
N GLN A 316 -1.16 9.57 6.13
CA GLN A 316 -0.94 8.27 6.77
C GLN A 316 -0.14 7.35 5.83
N ALA A 317 1.00 6.81 6.29
CA ALA A 317 1.85 5.97 5.45
C ALA A 317 1.27 4.55 5.28
N ASP A 318 1.14 4.11 4.04
CA ASP A 318 0.92 2.70 3.68
C ASP A 318 2.27 2.09 3.26
N PHE A 319 2.71 1.04 3.98
CA PHE A 319 3.99 0.36 3.77
C PHE A 319 3.89 -0.62 2.60
N ALA A 320 3.55 -0.08 1.45
CA ALA A 320 3.03 -0.79 0.32
C ALA A 320 4.01 -1.78 -0.33
N ASN A 321 3.46 -2.69 -1.10
CA ASN A 321 4.18 -3.33 -2.19
C ASN A 321 4.13 -2.42 -3.43
N LYS A 322 5.16 -2.46 -4.28
CA LYS A 322 5.14 -1.73 -5.56
C LYS A 322 3.97 -2.15 -6.46
N TYR A 323 3.46 -3.38 -6.29
CA TYR A 323 2.14 -3.80 -6.74
C TYR A 323 1.14 -3.54 -5.61
N ILE A 324 0.46 -2.40 -5.66
CA ILE A 324 -0.44 -1.91 -4.61
C ILE A 324 -1.42 -2.99 -4.12
N GLY A 325 -1.61 -3.04 -2.80
CA GLY A 325 -2.43 -4.02 -2.09
C GLY A 325 -1.70 -5.34 -1.81
N GLY A 326 -0.47 -5.50 -2.27
CA GLY A 326 0.43 -6.59 -1.91
C GLY A 326 -0.21 -7.98 -1.97
N GLY A 327 -0.34 -8.62 -0.81
CA GLY A 327 -0.97 -9.92 -0.64
C GLY A 327 -2.44 -9.89 -0.22
N VAL A 328 -3.17 -8.77 -0.34
CA VAL A 328 -4.52 -8.60 0.26
C VAL A 328 -5.50 -9.62 -0.28
N LEU A 329 -5.46 -9.90 -1.58
CA LEU A 329 -6.24 -10.96 -2.23
C LEU A 329 -5.53 -12.32 -2.22
N SER A 330 -4.60 -12.58 -1.30
CA SER A 330 -3.95 -13.89 -1.12
C SER A 330 -3.63 -14.15 0.36
N SER A 331 -2.40 -14.53 0.72
CA SER A 331 -2.00 -14.86 2.09
C SER A 331 -1.43 -13.70 2.91
N GLY A 332 -1.25 -12.52 2.31
CA GLY A 332 -0.70 -11.34 3.00
C GLY A 332 -1.65 -10.82 4.08
N ALA A 333 -1.11 -10.50 5.26
CA ALA A 333 -1.88 -10.03 6.41
C ALA A 333 -1.02 -9.14 7.31
N VAL A 334 -0.15 -8.32 6.70
CA VAL A 334 0.64 -7.29 7.37
C VAL A 334 -0.02 -5.92 7.17
N GLN A 335 0.68 -4.81 7.47
CA GLN A 335 0.07 -3.48 7.57
C GLN A 335 -0.73 -3.04 6.32
N GLU A 336 -0.17 -3.16 5.11
CA GLU A 336 -0.87 -2.87 3.83
C GLU A 336 -2.16 -3.71 3.69
N GLU A 337 -2.08 -5.03 3.82
CA GLU A 337 -3.26 -5.88 3.60
C GLU A 337 -4.33 -5.69 4.67
N ILE A 338 -3.95 -5.48 5.93
CA ILE A 338 -4.88 -5.21 7.02
C ILE A 338 -5.62 -3.89 6.76
N LEU A 339 -4.89 -2.85 6.34
CA LEU A 339 -5.46 -1.55 5.99
C LEU A 339 -6.51 -1.70 4.87
N PHE A 340 -6.17 -2.43 3.80
CA PHE A 340 -7.10 -2.71 2.69
C PHE A 340 -8.28 -3.61 3.09
N LEU A 341 -8.21 -4.37 4.19
CA LEU A 341 -9.34 -5.15 4.70
C LEU A 341 -10.28 -4.33 5.59
N ILE A 342 -9.78 -3.41 6.41
CA ILE A 342 -10.65 -2.50 7.17
C ILE A 342 -11.25 -1.38 6.32
N MET A 343 -10.62 -1.06 5.18
CA MET A 343 -11.05 -0.06 4.22
C MET A 343 -11.07 -0.62 2.78
N PRO A 344 -12.01 -1.53 2.43
CA PRO A 344 -11.97 -2.24 1.14
C PRO A 344 -12.01 -1.36 -0.11
N GLU A 345 -12.48 -0.12 -0.03
CA GLU A 345 -12.42 0.87 -1.11
C GLU A 345 -11.00 1.04 -1.68
N LEU A 346 -9.96 0.83 -0.85
CA LEU A 346 -8.55 0.81 -1.28
C LEU A 346 -8.27 -0.24 -2.36
N ILE A 347 -8.98 -1.37 -2.40
CA ILE A 347 -8.78 -2.45 -3.38
C ILE A 347 -9.05 -1.97 -4.83
N ALA A 348 -9.81 -0.88 -5.03
CA ALA A 348 -9.96 -0.28 -6.35
C ALA A 348 -8.64 0.30 -6.90
N SER A 349 -7.70 0.73 -6.04
CA SER A 349 -6.35 1.11 -6.47
C SER A 349 -5.63 -0.02 -7.19
N CYS A 350 -5.81 -1.27 -6.73
CA CYS A 350 -5.25 -2.46 -7.35
C CYS A 350 -5.75 -2.61 -8.80
N ILE A 351 -7.00 -2.24 -9.08
CA ILE A 351 -7.61 -2.36 -10.41
C ILE A 351 -7.00 -1.36 -11.39
N ILE A 352 -6.87 -0.10 -10.97
CA ILE A 352 -6.55 1.04 -11.85
C ILE A 352 -5.05 1.39 -11.96
N THR A 353 -4.21 0.92 -11.02
CA THR A 353 -2.82 1.40 -10.87
C THR A 353 -1.78 0.39 -11.38
N GLU A 354 -0.87 0.84 -12.24
CA GLU A 354 0.32 0.05 -12.62
C GLU A 354 1.38 0.02 -11.51
N CYS A 355 2.21 -1.02 -11.50
CA CYS A 355 3.38 -1.16 -10.62
C CYS A 355 4.15 0.16 -10.44
N LEU A 356 4.40 0.55 -9.19
CA LEU A 356 5.17 1.77 -8.86
C LEU A 356 6.65 1.61 -9.21
N GLN A 357 7.22 2.65 -9.82
CA GLN A 357 8.67 2.82 -10.01
C GLN A 357 9.31 3.49 -8.81
N SER A 358 10.63 3.61 -8.81
CA SER A 358 11.40 4.24 -7.72
C SER A 358 11.03 5.71 -7.45
N ASN A 359 10.52 6.43 -8.44
CA ASN A 359 10.23 7.87 -8.42
C ASN A 359 8.71 8.19 -8.41
N GLU A 360 7.90 7.28 -7.88
CA GLU A 360 6.44 7.38 -7.91
C GLU A 360 5.81 6.98 -6.57
N THR A 361 4.67 7.56 -6.22
CA THR A 361 3.83 7.13 -5.08
C THR A 361 2.35 7.18 -5.46
N LEU A 362 1.49 6.55 -4.66
CA LEU A 362 0.04 6.63 -4.83
C LEU A 362 -0.60 7.23 -3.57
N TYR A 363 -1.24 8.38 -3.72
CA TYR A 363 -2.11 8.97 -2.70
C TYR A 363 -3.53 8.43 -2.86
N MET A 364 -4.16 8.08 -1.73
CA MET A 364 -5.49 7.47 -1.66
C MET A 364 -6.32 8.26 -0.65
N ILE A 365 -7.19 9.13 -1.17
CA ILE A 365 -7.86 10.20 -0.43
C ILE A 365 -9.36 9.93 -0.40
N GLY A 366 -10.02 10.13 0.75
CA GLY A 366 -11.48 10.00 0.85
C GLY A 366 -12.01 8.68 1.41
N ILE A 367 -11.10 7.75 1.69
CA ILE A 367 -11.36 6.35 2.04
C ILE A 367 -12.14 6.21 3.37
N GLU A 368 -13.21 5.42 3.37
CA GLU A 368 -13.98 5.07 4.56
C GLU A 368 -13.55 3.73 5.20
N ARG A 369 -13.52 3.69 6.54
CA ARG A 369 -13.30 2.49 7.34
C ARG A 369 -14.62 1.80 7.67
N TYR A 370 -14.69 0.53 7.27
CA TYR A 370 -15.87 -0.30 7.45
C TYR A 370 -15.73 -1.23 8.66
N SER A 371 -14.54 -1.74 8.96
CA SER A 371 -14.36 -2.78 9.98
C SER A 371 -13.30 -2.42 11.03
N ASN A 372 -13.39 -3.08 12.18
CA ASN A 372 -12.34 -3.13 13.20
C ASN A 372 -11.58 -4.46 13.10
N TYR A 373 -10.34 -4.51 13.60
CA TYR A 373 -9.53 -5.73 13.57
C TYR A 373 -8.68 -5.91 14.84
N SER A 374 -8.40 -7.18 15.13
CA SER A 374 -7.47 -7.64 16.17
C SER A 374 -6.35 -8.48 15.57
N GLY A 375 -5.25 -8.63 16.30
CA GLY A 375 -4.08 -9.41 15.87
C GLY A 375 -3.34 -8.84 14.66
N TYR A 376 -2.43 -9.65 14.11
CA TYR A 376 -1.56 -9.33 12.99
C TYR A 376 -1.03 -10.62 12.33
N ALA A 377 -0.78 -10.60 11.02
CA ALA A 377 -0.37 -11.77 10.26
C ALA A 377 -1.28 -12.98 10.53
N GLN A 378 -0.71 -14.10 11.01
CA GLN A 378 -1.45 -15.35 11.29
C GLN A 378 -2.47 -15.24 12.44
N THR A 379 -2.47 -14.13 13.19
CA THR A 379 -3.44 -13.88 14.28
C THR A 379 -4.52 -12.87 13.91
N LEU A 380 -4.58 -12.42 12.65
CA LEU A 380 -5.57 -11.44 12.19
C LEU A 380 -7.00 -11.95 12.43
N GLY A 381 -7.81 -11.15 13.10
CA GLY A 381 -9.24 -11.39 13.31
C GLY A 381 -10.08 -10.15 12.97
N TRP A 382 -11.28 -10.37 12.45
CA TRP A 382 -12.30 -9.31 12.34
C TRP A 382 -12.87 -9.03 13.73
N ALA A 383 -12.86 -7.77 14.14
CA ALA A 383 -13.19 -7.35 15.50
C ALA A 383 -14.44 -6.45 15.56
N GLY A 384 -15.39 -6.67 14.67
CA GLY A 384 -16.67 -5.97 14.64
C GLY A 384 -16.78 -4.85 13.59
N PRO A 385 -17.99 -4.28 13.43
CA PRO A 385 -18.22 -3.14 12.55
C PRO A 385 -17.53 -1.87 13.06
N HIS A 386 -17.17 -0.98 12.13
CA HIS A 386 -16.68 0.37 12.42
C HIS A 386 -17.63 1.42 11.84
N ILE A 387 -17.92 2.47 12.59
CA ILE A 387 -18.68 3.64 12.13
C ILE A 387 -17.69 4.79 11.97
N ASP A 388 -17.36 5.12 10.73
CA ASP A 388 -16.34 6.14 10.44
C ASP A 388 -16.90 7.55 10.66
N ALA A 389 -16.48 8.16 11.76
CA ALA A 389 -16.88 9.51 12.16
C ALA A 389 -16.05 10.62 11.49
N VAL A 390 -15.06 10.29 10.65
CA VAL A 390 -14.24 11.30 9.95
C VAL A 390 -15.14 12.13 9.02
N ALA A 391 -15.11 13.45 9.19
CA ALA A 391 -15.89 14.38 8.38
C ALA A 391 -15.55 14.26 6.87
N ARG A 392 -16.51 14.60 6.00
CA ARG A 392 -16.24 14.78 4.57
C ARG A 392 -15.62 16.16 4.29
N ASP A 393 -14.85 16.27 3.22
CA ASP A 393 -14.45 17.53 2.59
C ASP A 393 -15.53 18.06 1.63
N GLU A 394 -15.29 19.24 1.08
CA GLU A 394 -16.15 19.89 0.07
C GLU A 394 -16.31 19.09 -1.24
N HIS A 395 -15.48 18.07 -1.46
CA HIS A 395 -15.56 17.16 -2.61
C HIS A 395 -16.36 15.88 -2.30
N GLY A 396 -16.84 15.69 -1.06
CA GLY A 396 -17.57 14.51 -0.61
C GLY A 396 -16.67 13.33 -0.16
N ARG A 397 -15.38 13.57 0.01
CA ARG A 397 -14.35 12.59 0.39
C ARG A 397 -14.14 12.63 1.89
N ARG A 398 -13.93 11.51 2.59
CA ARG A 398 -13.49 11.56 4.01
C ARG A 398 -12.19 12.36 4.13
N LYS A 399 -12.04 13.19 5.17
CA LYS A 399 -10.80 13.93 5.48
C LYS A 399 -9.71 13.00 6.02
N ARG A 400 -9.28 12.07 5.17
CA ARG A 400 -8.26 11.04 5.38
C ARG A 400 -7.49 10.84 4.08
N GLU A 401 -6.17 10.72 4.21
CA GLU A 401 -5.24 10.47 3.12
C GLU A 401 -4.27 9.36 3.53
N PHE A 402 -4.18 8.32 2.70
CA PHE A 402 -3.05 7.40 2.73
C PHE A 402 -2.07 7.71 1.61
N VAL A 403 -0.78 7.47 1.85
CA VAL A 403 0.26 7.49 0.82
C VAL A 403 0.99 6.15 0.79
N ALA A 404 0.79 5.41 -0.32
CA ALA A 404 1.47 4.16 -0.58
C ALA A 404 2.90 4.41 -1.06
N MET A 405 3.86 3.91 -0.28
CA MET A 405 5.29 4.00 -0.57
C MET A 405 5.97 2.65 -0.37
N ASP A 406 6.42 2.03 -1.45
CA ASP A 406 7.04 0.71 -1.40
C ASP A 406 8.52 0.77 -1.04
N ALA A 407 8.96 -0.08 -0.11
CA ALA A 407 10.38 -0.24 0.25
C ALA A 407 11.09 -1.23 -0.70
N LEU A 408 12.42 -1.16 -0.78
CA LEU A 408 13.22 -2.27 -1.29
C LEU A 408 13.12 -3.46 -0.32
N LYS A 409 13.08 -4.67 -0.89
CA LYS A 409 13.09 -5.92 -0.13
C LYS A 409 14.49 -6.51 -0.12
N PHE A 410 15.00 -6.77 1.09
CA PHE A 410 16.28 -7.42 1.32
C PHE A 410 16.08 -8.86 1.79
N ASN A 411 17.13 -9.66 1.68
CA ASN A 411 17.24 -10.99 2.25
C ASN A 411 18.55 -11.08 3.04
N TYR A 412 18.70 -12.11 3.88
CA TYR A 412 19.85 -12.25 4.77
C TYR A 412 21.22 -12.35 4.07
N ARG A 413 21.27 -12.64 2.76
CA ARG A 413 22.51 -12.70 1.98
C ARG A 413 22.89 -11.37 1.33
N ASN A 414 21.99 -10.37 1.34
CA ASN A 414 22.21 -9.09 0.68
C ASN A 414 21.77 -7.88 1.54
N SER A 415 21.68 -8.03 2.85
CA SER A 415 21.32 -6.95 3.79
C SER A 415 22.36 -5.81 3.81
N GLU A 416 23.64 -6.08 3.53
CA GLU A 416 24.67 -5.04 3.38
C GLU A 416 24.33 -4.02 2.28
N PHE A 417 23.64 -4.45 1.21
CA PHE A 417 23.28 -3.59 0.09
C PHE A 417 22.24 -2.53 0.47
N GLU A 418 21.51 -2.67 1.57
CA GLU A 418 20.58 -1.64 2.07
C GLU A 418 21.32 -0.33 2.39
N TYR A 419 22.54 -0.42 2.91
CA TYR A 419 23.38 0.73 3.24
C TYR A 419 24.14 1.29 2.01
N SER A 420 24.07 0.63 0.85
CA SER A 420 24.72 1.12 -0.37
C SER A 420 24.12 2.46 -0.80
N GLN A 421 24.94 3.38 -1.31
CA GLN A 421 24.50 4.71 -1.73
C GLN A 421 23.32 4.65 -2.73
N ARG A 422 23.29 3.65 -3.62
CA ARG A 422 22.17 3.43 -4.55
C ARG A 422 20.86 3.09 -3.83
N ALA A 423 20.91 2.21 -2.83
CA ALA A 423 19.73 1.84 -2.05
C ALA A 423 19.27 3.02 -1.19
N VAL A 424 20.18 3.63 -0.43
CA VAL A 424 19.88 4.79 0.44
C VAL A 424 19.27 5.94 -0.37
N SER A 425 19.84 6.34 -1.52
CA SER A 425 19.27 7.39 -2.37
C SER A 425 17.91 7.03 -2.96
N ARG A 426 17.67 5.76 -3.29
CA ARG A 426 16.35 5.29 -3.77
C ARG A 426 15.31 5.42 -2.67
N GLU A 427 15.63 4.99 -1.46
CA GLU A 427 14.69 4.98 -0.33
C GLU A 427 14.42 6.39 0.20
N LEU A 428 15.44 7.26 0.26
CA LEU A 428 15.28 8.69 0.50
C LEU A 428 14.38 9.34 -0.54
N GLY A 429 14.61 9.05 -1.83
CA GLY A 429 13.78 9.55 -2.93
C GLY A 429 12.32 9.12 -2.82
N LYS A 430 12.09 7.82 -2.57
CA LYS A 430 10.74 7.26 -2.38
C LYS A 430 9.99 7.92 -1.21
N ALA A 431 10.66 8.08 -0.06
CA ALA A 431 10.09 8.74 1.10
C ALA A 431 9.82 10.23 0.84
N TYR A 432 10.74 10.93 0.18
CA TYR A 432 10.56 12.34 -0.17
C TYR A 432 9.32 12.58 -1.03
N ILE A 433 9.12 11.77 -2.07
CA ILE A 433 7.95 11.88 -2.96
C ILE A 433 6.64 11.57 -2.21
N ALA A 434 6.68 10.65 -1.25
CA ALA A 434 5.55 10.37 -0.36
C ALA A 434 5.26 11.51 0.63
N PHE A 435 6.27 12.32 0.95
CA PHE A 435 6.14 13.38 1.94
C PHE A 435 5.83 14.74 1.31
N GLN A 436 6.11 14.97 0.02
CA GLN A 436 5.66 16.18 -0.69
C GLN A 436 4.15 16.44 -0.56
N GLY A 437 3.35 15.40 -0.34
CA GLY A 437 1.89 15.50 -0.27
C GLY A 437 1.24 15.53 -1.65
N SER A 438 -0.07 15.74 -1.64
CA SER A 438 -0.91 15.68 -2.84
C SER A 438 -1.67 17.00 -3.00
N PRO A 439 -1.52 17.74 -4.13
CA PRO A 439 -2.21 19.01 -4.32
C PRO A 439 -3.72 18.85 -4.54
N VAL A 440 -4.21 17.62 -4.76
CA VAL A 440 -5.64 17.29 -4.82
C VAL A 440 -6.22 16.87 -3.46
N SER A 441 -5.44 16.95 -2.39
CA SER A 441 -5.84 16.60 -1.02
C SER A 441 -6.20 17.83 -0.20
N THR A 442 -7.14 17.67 0.74
CA THR A 442 -7.46 18.71 1.72
C THR A 442 -6.67 18.57 3.02
N ILE A 443 -5.79 17.57 3.12
CA ILE A 443 -4.80 17.49 4.20
C ILE A 443 -3.65 18.44 3.82
N PRO A 444 -3.36 19.50 4.60
CA PRO A 444 -2.30 20.44 4.27
C PRO A 444 -0.94 19.74 4.17
N THR A 445 -0.10 20.19 3.23
CA THR A 445 1.30 19.73 3.15
C THR A 445 2.12 20.10 4.39
N SER A 446 1.65 21.05 5.20
CA SER A 446 2.22 21.38 6.52
C SER A 446 1.83 20.39 7.63
N SER A 447 0.81 19.54 7.45
CA SER A 447 0.46 18.49 8.41
C SER A 447 1.60 17.45 8.51
N ALA A 448 1.74 16.84 9.68
CA ALA A 448 2.74 15.77 9.87
C ALA A 448 2.47 14.54 9.00
N ILE A 449 3.50 13.72 8.81
CA ILE A 449 3.39 12.35 8.30
C ILE A 449 3.21 11.38 9.46
N SER A 450 2.19 10.52 9.43
CA SER A 450 2.05 9.38 10.35
C SER A 450 2.65 8.14 9.72
N THR A 451 3.78 7.66 10.25
CA THR A 451 4.56 6.53 9.70
C THR A 451 5.16 5.68 10.83
N GLY A 452 6.12 4.80 10.53
CA GLY A 452 6.76 3.93 11.51
C GLY A 452 7.87 3.07 10.89
N ASN A 453 7.87 1.78 11.23
CA ASN A 453 8.86 0.77 10.83
C ASN A 453 8.78 0.36 9.33
N TRP A 454 8.74 1.34 8.42
CA TRP A 454 8.58 1.17 6.97
C TRP A 454 9.65 0.26 6.36
N GLY A 455 9.22 -0.84 5.73
CA GLY A 455 10.11 -1.83 5.11
C GLY A 455 10.86 -2.75 6.09
N CYS A 456 10.72 -2.58 7.41
CA CYS A 456 11.51 -3.33 8.39
C CYS A 456 10.93 -4.73 8.73
N GLY A 457 9.67 -5.00 8.38
CA GLY A 457 9.00 -6.28 8.61
C GLY A 457 9.32 -7.32 7.52
N ALA A 458 8.31 -7.69 6.72
CA ALA A 458 8.44 -8.69 5.65
C ALA A 458 9.42 -8.33 4.51
N PHE A 459 9.98 -7.12 4.54
CA PHE A 459 10.97 -6.58 3.59
C PHE A 459 12.40 -6.55 4.16
N ASN A 460 12.57 -6.87 5.46
CA ASN A 460 13.86 -7.09 6.14
C ASN A 460 14.83 -5.90 6.10
N GLY A 461 14.31 -4.66 6.09
CA GLY A 461 15.11 -3.44 6.22
C GLY A 461 15.48 -3.08 7.67
N SER A 462 16.59 -2.38 7.85
CA SER A 462 17.13 -1.95 9.14
C SER A 462 16.27 -0.83 9.77
N LEU A 463 15.81 -1.05 11.01
CA LEU A 463 15.08 -0.04 11.78
C LEU A 463 15.85 1.29 11.89
N GLU A 464 17.14 1.21 12.27
CA GLU A 464 18.01 2.37 12.43
C GLU A 464 18.12 3.20 11.15
N LEU A 465 18.40 2.52 10.02
CA LEU A 465 18.57 3.20 8.74
C LEU A 465 17.23 3.76 8.22
N LYS A 466 16.15 2.97 8.29
CA LYS A 466 14.83 3.36 7.78
C LYS A 466 14.22 4.52 8.56
N SER A 467 14.47 4.64 9.87
CA SER A 467 14.05 5.82 10.62
C SER A 467 14.82 7.09 10.23
N LEU A 468 16.15 6.99 10.05
CA LEU A 468 16.98 8.13 9.65
C LEU A 468 16.66 8.60 8.23
N ILE A 469 16.43 7.66 7.30
CA ILE A 469 15.98 7.96 5.92
C ILE A 469 14.67 8.74 5.93
N GLN A 470 13.69 8.32 6.73
CA GLN A 470 12.41 9.04 6.83
C GLN A 470 12.59 10.44 7.41
N VAL A 471 13.39 10.61 8.47
CA VAL A 471 13.69 11.94 9.03
C VAL A 471 14.39 12.84 8.00
N MET A 472 15.38 12.34 7.26
CA MET A 472 16.07 13.10 6.22
C MET A 472 15.12 13.53 5.09
N ALA A 473 14.30 12.61 4.59
CA ALA A 473 13.32 12.89 3.55
C ALA A 473 12.26 13.91 4.00
N ALA A 474 11.74 13.78 5.22
CA ALA A 474 10.78 14.74 5.79
C ALA A 474 11.42 16.11 6.07
N SER A 475 12.73 16.13 6.35
CA SER A 475 13.49 17.38 6.51
C SER A 475 13.61 18.17 5.22
N VAL A 476 13.88 17.51 4.10
CA VAL A 476 13.90 18.15 2.79
C VAL A 476 12.47 18.49 2.31
N ALA A 477 11.47 17.67 2.64
CA ALA A 477 10.06 17.98 2.37
C ALA A 477 9.43 18.98 3.36
N SER A 478 10.20 19.53 4.31
CA SER A 478 9.73 20.45 5.35
C SER A 478 8.55 19.97 6.22
N ARG A 479 8.40 18.67 6.46
CA ARG A 479 7.33 18.08 7.28
C ARG A 479 7.84 17.47 8.58
N ASP A 480 7.02 17.53 9.62
CA ASP A 480 7.28 16.82 10.88
C ASP A 480 6.75 15.38 10.80
N ILE A 481 7.29 14.50 11.66
CA ILE A 481 6.95 13.07 11.69
C ILE A 481 6.26 12.71 13.00
N ILE A 482 5.13 12.00 12.89
CA ILE A 482 4.59 11.15 13.94
C ILE A 482 5.02 9.72 13.63
N TYR A 483 5.83 9.13 14.49
CA TYR A 483 6.43 7.81 14.30
C TYR A 483 5.80 6.81 15.27
N LEU A 484 5.27 5.74 14.70
CA LEU A 484 4.60 4.65 15.41
C LEU A 484 5.54 3.44 15.41
N PRO A 485 6.22 3.14 16.53
CA PRO A 485 7.23 2.07 16.58
C PRO A 485 6.61 0.68 16.77
N PHE A 486 5.27 0.60 16.91
CA PHE A 486 4.54 -0.61 17.28
C PHE A 486 5.12 -1.21 18.59
N ASN A 487 5.61 -2.45 18.55
CA ASN A 487 6.22 -3.12 19.71
C ASN A 487 7.73 -2.85 19.90
N LYS A 488 8.31 -1.88 19.18
CA LYS A 488 9.75 -1.56 19.22
C LYS A 488 10.06 -0.36 20.13
N THR A 489 9.58 -0.40 21.36
CA THR A 489 9.69 0.68 22.36
C THR A 489 11.14 1.07 22.68
N GLU A 490 12.02 0.11 22.93
CA GLU A 490 13.44 0.35 23.24
C GLU A 490 14.17 1.05 22.08
N PHE A 491 13.98 0.55 20.86
CA PHE A 491 14.48 1.18 19.63
C PHE A 491 13.94 2.60 19.46
N ALA A 492 12.66 2.84 19.76
CA ALA A 492 12.04 4.16 19.64
C ALA A 492 12.65 5.18 20.62
N GLN A 493 12.99 4.75 21.83
CA GLN A 493 13.69 5.58 22.81
C GLN A 493 15.11 5.93 22.32
N ASP A 494 15.84 4.94 21.80
CA ASP A 494 17.18 5.16 21.25
C ASP A 494 17.18 6.06 20.00
N LEU A 495 16.15 5.93 19.15
CA LEU A 495 15.87 6.82 18.01
C LEU A 495 15.65 8.28 18.46
N ILE A 496 14.85 8.53 19.49
CA ILE A 496 14.66 9.88 20.02
C ILE A 496 15.95 10.44 20.63
N GLN A 497 16.75 9.60 21.29
CA GLN A 497 18.03 10.01 21.83
C GLN A 497 18.99 10.42 20.71
N ILE A 498 19.22 9.57 19.69
CA ILE A 498 20.17 9.89 18.61
C ILE A 498 19.70 11.07 17.76
N LEU A 499 18.40 11.23 17.51
CA LEU A 499 17.87 12.43 16.82
C LEU A 499 18.04 13.71 17.65
N THR A 500 18.12 13.60 18.97
CA THR A 500 18.42 14.74 19.84
C THR A 500 19.92 15.06 19.82
N GLU A 501 20.78 14.05 19.92
CA GLU A 501 22.25 14.18 19.77
C GLU A 501 22.62 14.80 18.41
N LEU A 502 22.02 14.33 17.31
CA LEU A 502 22.24 14.86 15.96
C LEU A 502 21.83 16.34 15.84
N ARG A 503 20.66 16.73 16.37
CA ARG A 503 20.19 18.13 16.36
C ARG A 503 21.06 19.04 17.22
N LEU A 504 21.45 18.61 18.43
CA LEU A 504 22.36 19.37 19.30
C LEU A 504 23.74 19.60 18.66
N ASN A 505 24.20 18.69 17.81
CA ASN A 505 25.46 18.83 17.06
C ASN A 505 25.30 19.54 15.70
N ASN A 506 24.14 20.15 15.44
CA ASN A 506 23.77 20.83 14.19
C ASN A 506 24.06 19.97 12.94
N VAL A 507 23.72 18.68 12.99
CA VAL A 507 23.89 17.78 11.85
C VAL A 507 22.84 18.09 10.78
N SER A 508 23.30 18.40 9.58
CA SER A 508 22.46 18.57 8.39
C SER A 508 22.20 17.25 7.67
N VAL A 509 21.20 17.25 6.79
CA VAL A 509 20.84 16.11 5.93
C VAL A 509 22.06 15.61 5.14
N ALA A 510 22.83 16.50 4.51
CA ALA A 510 24.04 16.11 3.78
C ALA A 510 25.10 15.45 4.67
N TYR A 511 25.32 15.95 5.89
CA TYR A 511 26.29 15.36 6.81
C TYR A 511 25.83 13.98 7.27
N LEU A 512 24.55 13.79 7.60
CA LEU A 512 23.99 12.48 7.96
C LEU A 512 24.05 11.48 6.79
N PHE A 513 23.77 11.92 5.56
CA PHE A 513 23.93 11.11 4.34
C PHE A 513 25.37 10.59 4.18
N ASN A 514 26.36 11.46 4.44
CA ASN A 514 27.77 11.09 4.40
C ASN A 514 28.15 10.14 5.56
N MET A 515 27.60 10.31 6.76
CA MET A 515 27.81 9.37 7.88
C MET A 515 27.28 7.97 7.56
N ILE A 516 26.10 7.85 6.95
CA ILE A 516 25.53 6.56 6.50
C ILE A 516 26.39 5.94 5.40
N SER A 517 26.84 6.75 4.44
CA SER A 517 27.72 6.29 3.34
C SER A 517 29.09 5.80 3.86
N ASN A 518 29.64 6.48 4.87
CA ASN A 518 30.86 6.05 5.56
C ASN A 518 30.63 4.77 6.37
N PHE A 519 29.48 4.61 7.05
CA PHE A 519 29.12 3.37 7.75
C PHE A 519 29.11 2.16 6.78
N HIS A 520 28.49 2.28 5.61
CA HIS A 520 28.50 1.20 4.60
C HIS A 520 29.93 0.75 4.25
N ARG A 521 30.83 1.71 3.99
CA ARG A 521 32.25 1.40 3.71
C ARG A 521 32.94 0.75 4.91
N ASP A 522 32.74 1.26 6.11
CA ASP A 522 33.53 0.88 7.29
C ASP A 522 32.97 -0.39 8.00
N ALA A 523 31.69 -0.71 7.81
CA ALA A 523 31.05 -1.93 8.32
C ALA A 523 31.24 -3.14 7.38
N PHE A 524 31.23 -2.92 6.05
CA PHE A 524 31.25 -4.00 5.06
C PHE A 524 32.55 -4.08 4.22
N SER A 525 33.62 -3.35 4.63
CA SER A 525 34.93 -3.47 3.99
C SER A 525 35.62 -4.80 4.28
N LYS A 526 36.12 -5.45 3.20
CA LYS A 526 36.94 -6.67 3.26
C LYS A 526 38.23 -6.55 4.08
N ARG A 527 38.71 -5.33 4.37
CA ARG A 527 39.98 -5.10 5.11
C ARG A 527 39.79 -4.84 6.60
N LYS A 528 38.67 -4.23 6.98
CA LYS A 528 38.33 -3.90 8.37
C LYS A 528 36.84 -3.61 8.44
N SER A 529 36.11 -4.49 9.13
CA SER A 529 34.68 -4.35 9.43
C SER A 529 34.52 -3.89 10.88
N THR A 530 33.61 -2.95 11.13
CA THR A 530 33.16 -2.63 12.49
C THR A 530 31.96 -3.51 12.90
N SER A 531 31.91 -3.90 14.18
CA SER A 531 30.78 -4.62 14.78
C SER A 531 29.68 -3.68 15.31
N TRP A 532 29.84 -2.36 15.16
CA TRP A 532 28.89 -1.36 15.63
C TRP A 532 27.61 -1.34 14.80
N SER A 533 26.48 -1.01 15.45
CA SER A 533 25.26 -0.59 14.73
C SER A 533 25.46 0.78 14.07
N LEU A 534 24.57 1.18 13.16
CA LEU A 534 24.63 2.49 12.51
C LEU A 534 24.48 3.61 13.55
N PHE A 535 23.59 3.47 14.53
CA PHE A 535 23.44 4.43 15.62
C PHE A 535 24.72 4.54 16.47
N THR A 536 25.32 3.39 16.81
CA THR A 536 26.59 3.36 17.56
C THR A 536 27.73 4.01 16.78
N TYR A 537 27.82 3.74 15.48
CA TYR A 537 28.81 4.36 14.59
C TYR A 537 28.64 5.89 14.49
N ILE A 538 27.39 6.36 14.35
CA ILE A 538 27.06 7.79 14.30
C ILE A 538 27.48 8.48 15.60
N ARG A 539 27.15 7.94 16.77
CA ARG A 539 27.58 8.48 18.07
C ARG A 539 29.11 8.60 18.18
N LYS A 540 29.84 7.54 17.80
CA LYS A 540 31.31 7.54 17.81
C LYS A 540 31.91 8.55 16.82
N ALA A 541 31.22 8.87 15.73
CA ALA A 541 31.63 9.95 14.82
C ALA A 541 31.33 11.35 15.39
N LEU A 542 30.22 11.54 16.11
CA LEU A 542 29.92 12.79 16.83
C LEU A 542 30.92 13.07 17.95
N GLU A 543 31.25 12.08 18.78
CA GLU A 543 32.27 12.18 19.83
C GLU A 543 33.62 12.67 19.27
N ARG A 544 34.06 12.07 18.14
CA ARG A 544 35.30 12.47 17.46
C ARG A 544 35.25 13.91 16.93
N LYS A 545 34.11 14.34 16.37
CA LYS A 545 33.90 15.72 15.90
C LYS A 545 33.95 16.73 17.05
N GLN A 546 33.43 16.38 18.22
CA GLN A 546 33.50 17.24 19.40
C GLN A 546 34.94 17.38 19.89
N LEU A 547 35.68 16.28 19.98
CA LEU A 547 37.11 16.29 20.32
C LEU A 547 37.94 17.11 19.32
N SER A 548 37.72 16.94 18.01
CA SER A 548 38.44 17.71 16.98
C SER A 548 38.09 19.20 16.90
N ASN A 549 37.08 19.64 17.66
CA ASN A 549 36.70 21.06 17.80
C ASN A 549 37.17 21.65 19.15
N GLN A 550 37.78 20.85 20.02
CA GLN A 550 38.36 21.26 21.31
C GLN A 550 39.89 21.41 21.26
N PHE A 551 40.50 20.99 20.15
CA PHE A 551 41.91 21.16 19.80
C PHE A 551 42.02 21.98 18.50
#